data_AF-A0A3C2E693-F1
#
_entry.id   AF-A0A3C2E693-F1
#
_cell.length_a   1.000
_cell.length_b   1.000
_cell.length_c   1.000
_cell.angle_alpha   90.00
_cell.angle_beta   90.00
_cell.angle_gamma   90.00
#
_symmetry.space_group_name_H-M   'P 1'
#
loop_
_entity.id
_entity.type
_entity.pdbx_description
1 polymer ?
#
loop_
_entity_poly.entity_id
_entity_poly.type
_entity_poly.pdbx_seq_one_letter_code
_entity_poly.pdbx_strand_id
1 'polypeptide(L)' 'RLGYGAGYYDMTLARLREQGPVTAVGLCYEEQLVRKVPAGKHDQPVDWIVTEQRAVRIDR' A
#
# COMPACT_ATOMS: atom_id res chain seq x y z
N ARG A 1 -1.11 5.22 -0.39
CA ARG A 1 0.36 5.32 -0.18
C ARG A 1 0.84 6.54 -0.96
N LEU A 2 1.73 7.38 -0.41
CA LEU A 2 2.41 8.40 -1.20
C LEU A 2 3.76 7.83 -1.69
N GLY A 3 3.86 7.57 -2.99
CA GLY A 3 5.10 7.14 -3.63
C GLY A 3 5.83 8.29 -4.31
N TYR A 4 6.93 7.98 -5.00
CA TYR A 4 7.74 8.96 -5.74
C TYR A 4 7.13 9.41 -7.09
N GLY A 5 5.86 9.09 -7.36
CA GLY A 5 5.11 9.60 -8.52
C GLY A 5 5.19 8.77 -9.82
N ALA A 6 6.05 7.77 -9.92
CA ALA A 6 6.22 6.98 -11.15
C ALA A 6 5.19 5.83 -11.34
N GLY A 7 4.35 5.53 -10.35
CA GLY A 7 3.27 4.54 -10.46
C GLY A 7 3.69 3.06 -10.59
N TYR A 8 4.99 2.73 -10.51
CA TYR A 8 5.49 1.37 -10.69
C TYR A 8 4.85 0.34 -9.75
N TYR A 9 4.67 0.68 -8.48
CA TYR A 9 4.03 -0.22 -7.51
C TYR A 9 2.56 -0.47 -7.82
N ASP A 10 1.84 0.55 -8.30
CA ASP A 10 0.43 0.42 -8.65
C ASP A 10 0.25 -0.47 -9.88
N MET A 11 1.07 -0.28 -10.91
CA MET A 11 1.11 -1.16 -12.09
C MET A 11 1.47 -2.61 -11.72
N THR A 12 2.44 -2.79 -10.83
CA THR A 12 2.93 -4.12 -10.42
C THR A 12 1.86 -4.85 -9.61
N LEU A 13 1.26 -4.18 -8.61
CA LEU A 13 0.22 -4.77 -7.78
C LEU A 13 -1.03 -5.12 -8.59
N ALA A 14 -1.42 -4.28 -9.55
CA ALA A 14 -2.54 -4.59 -10.45
C ALA A 14 -2.28 -5.89 -11.23
N ARG A 15 -1.13 -6.00 -11.89
CA ARG A 15 -0.75 -7.19 -12.67
C ARG A 15 -0.63 -8.45 -11.82
N LEU A 16 -0.06 -8.35 -10.61
CA LEU A 16 0.06 -9.52 -9.73
C LEU A 16 -1.31 -9.98 -9.24
N ARG A 17 -2.22 -9.06 -8.93
CA ARG A 17 -3.59 -9.38 -8.50
C ARG A 17 -4.43 -10.02 -9.60
N GLU A 18 -4.15 -9.73 -10.86
CA GLU A 18 -4.74 -10.43 -12.01
C GLU A 18 -4.29 -11.90 -12.09
N GLN A 19 -3.12 -12.23 -11.56
CA GLN A 19 -2.55 -13.59 -11.58
C GLN A 19 -2.98 -14.44 -10.39
N GLY A 20 -3.57 -13.84 -9.35
CA GLY A 20 -4.10 -14.56 -8.20
C GLY A 20 -4.13 -13.71 -6.93
N PRO A 21 -4.49 -14.31 -5.79
CA PRO A 21 -4.49 -13.62 -4.50
C PRO A 21 -3.10 -13.13 -4.11
N VAL A 22 -2.99 -11.83 -3.84
CA VAL A 22 -1.76 -11.16 -3.40
C VAL A 22 -2.02 -10.45 -2.09
N THR A 23 -1.14 -10.66 -1.12
CA THR A 23 -1.08 -9.85 0.11
C THR A 23 0.03 -8.82 -0.05
N ALA A 24 -0.33 -7.55 -0.14
CA ALA A 24 0.62 -6.44 -0.20
C ALA A 24 0.85 -5.86 1.19
N VAL A 25 2.11 -5.80 1.63
CA VAL A 25 2.50 -5.24 2.93
C VAL A 25 3.40 -4.03 2.70
N GLY A 26 2.98 -2.88 3.20
CA GLY A 26 3.79 -1.67 3.22
C GLY A 26 4.66 -1.63 4.47
N LEU A 27 5.96 -1.33 4.30
CA LEU A 27 6.86 -1.06 5.42
C LEU A 27 7.12 0.44 5.48
N CYS A 28 6.97 1.02 6.67
CA CYS A 28 7.29 2.41 6.93
C CYS A 28 7.58 2.61 8.42
N TYR A 29 8.18 3.73 8.80
CA TYR A 29 8.26 4.11 10.20
C TYR A 29 6.89 4.54 10.73
N GLU A 30 6.67 4.42 12.04
CA GLU A 30 5.42 4.84 12.68
C GLU A 30 5.15 6.33 12.42
N GLU A 31 6.17 7.18 12.35
CA GLU A 31 6.05 8.61 12.03
C GLU A 31 5.52 8.90 10.62
N GLN A 32 5.63 7.94 9.70
CA GLN A 32 5.11 8.04 8.32
C GLN A 32 3.65 7.58 8.23
N LEU A 33 3.13 6.91 9.27
CA LEU A 33 1.75 6.46 9.31
C LEU A 33 0.82 7.63 9.61
N VAL A 34 0.00 7.98 8.63
CA VAL A 34 -1.00 9.05 8.73
C VAL A 34 -2.41 8.50 8.58
N ARG A 35 -3.40 9.21 9.14
CA ARG A 35 -4.82 8.79 9.10
C ARG A 35 -5.38 8.68 7.68
N LYS A 36 -4.92 9.54 6.77
CA LYS A 36 -5.40 9.58 5.39
C LYS A 36 -4.30 10.08 4.48
N VAL A 37 -4.24 9.49 3.29
CA VAL A 37 -3.46 9.99 2.16
C VAL A 37 -4.40 10.24 0.98
N PRO A 38 -4.10 11.20 0.10
CA PRO A 38 -4.77 11.28 -1.20
C PRO A 38 -4.66 9.94 -1.92
N ALA A 39 -5.75 9.50 -2.54
CA ALA A 39 -5.79 8.28 -3.33
C ALA A 39 -6.54 8.56 -4.64
N GLY A 40 -5.94 8.17 -5.75
CA GLY A 40 -6.54 8.22 -7.09
C GLY A 40 -7.19 6.90 -7.47
N LYS A 41 -8.00 6.93 -8.54
CA LYS A 41 -8.71 5.75 -9.10
C LYS A 41 -7.79 4.59 -9.53
N HIS A 42 -6.52 4.86 -9.77
CA HIS A 42 -5.55 3.86 -10.25
C HIS A 42 -4.61 3.38 -9.14
N ASP A 43 -4.67 3.97 -7.95
CA ASP A 43 -3.79 3.62 -6.84
C ASP A 43 -4.16 2.25 -6.29
N GLN A 44 -3.16 1.40 -6.09
CA GLN A 44 -3.34 0.09 -5.50
C GLN A 44 -3.05 0.16 -3.99
N PRO A 45 -4.06 -0.11 -3.13
CA PRO A 45 -3.86 -0.14 -1.69
C PRO A 45 -3.00 -1.34 -1.28
N VAL A 46 -2.29 -1.20 -0.16
CA VAL A 46 -1.71 -2.33 0.56
C VAL A 46 -2.76 -2.92 1.50
N ASP A 47 -2.61 -4.20 1.84
CA ASP A 47 -3.51 -4.91 2.75
C ASP A 47 -3.06 -4.75 4.22
N TRP A 48 -1.77 -4.52 4.42
CA TRP A 48 -1.17 -4.26 5.73
C TRP A 48 -0.13 -3.14 5.67
N ILE A 49 0.03 -2.45 6.79
CA ILE A 49 1.17 -1.59 7.06
C ILE A 49 1.87 -2.14 8.30
N VAL A 50 3.19 -2.32 8.22
CA VAL A 50 4.02 -2.74 9.35
C VAL A 50 5.04 -1.65 9.63
N THR A 51 5.11 -1.26 10.89
CA THR A 51 6.05 -0.28 11.42
C THR A 51 6.96 -0.94 12.45
N GLU A 52 7.89 -0.17 13.01
CA GLU A 52 8.72 -0.62 14.12
C GLU A 52 7.92 -0.83 15.43
N GLN A 53 6.66 -0.37 15.49
CA GLN A 53 5.82 -0.45 16.69
C GLN A 53 4.65 -1.43 16.56
N ARG A 54 4.06 -1.58 15.36
CA ARG A 54 2.84 -2.37 15.17
C ARG A 54 2.59 -2.80 13.72
N ALA A 55 1.71 -3.78 13.58
CA ALA A 55 1.10 -4.16 12.30
C ALA A 55 -0.36 -3.68 12.27
N VAL A 56 -0.73 -2.96 11.21
CA VAL A 56 -2.07 -2.41 10.99
C VAL A 56 -2.66 -3.05 9.74
N ARG A 57 -3.82 -3.68 9.88
CA ARG A 57 -4.59 -4.17 8.75
C ARG A 57 -5.34 -3.01 8.11
N ILE A 58 -5.28 -2.92 6.78
CA ILE A 58 -6.03 -1.94 6.01
C ILE A 58 -7.26 -2.64 5.44
N ASP A 59 -8.42 -2.15 5.86
CA ASP A 59 -9.70 -2.57 5.28
C ASP A 59 -9.86 -1.89 3.91
N ARG A 60 -10.27 -2.68 2.91
CA ARG A 60 -10.46 -2.22 1.52
C ARG A 60 -11.77 -1.48 1.33
#